data_AF-A0A520A4E5-F1
#
_entry.id   AF-A0A520A4E5-F1
#
_cell.length_a   1.000
_cell.length_b   1.000
_cell.length_c   1.000
_cell.angle_alpha   90.00
_cell.angle_beta   90.00
_cell.angle_gamma   90.00
#
_symmetry.space_group_name_H-M   'P 1'
#
loop_
_entity.id
_entity.type
_entity.pdbx_description
1 polymer ?
#
loop_
_entity_poly.entity_id
_entity_poly.type
_entity_poly.pdbx_seq_one_letter_code
_entity_poly.pdbx_strand_id
1 'polypeptide(L)'
;MQLLEDFPHFSLWHDPSCDCLYASWWGEHTGIVTRVQYDLIRWHLRVTSSTKLLNDSLLDQNGWSQVTCWLANDGLRLLARDGLQIIAWVLPQHAGAFFDTARVLAQAKEPLIDTFTDAQAAYDWLHRWPLGPSTAPTPTSLLSMSAAKFLLLAPNEQLETVKQMGRPLAPRWEPDYYVKPYHLLDTLLVEVYYQLHSGVFQRLQAQLIR
;
A
#
# COMPACT_ATOMS: atom_id res chain seq x y z
N MET A 1 1.37 -18.22 -16.67
CA MET A 1 2.40 -17.17 -16.52
C MET A 1 3.49 -17.27 -17.59
N GLN A 2 3.93 -16.13 -18.11
CA GLN A 2 5.01 -15.94 -19.09
C GLN A 2 6.00 -14.90 -18.53
N LEU A 3 7.30 -15.20 -18.54
CA LEU A 3 8.35 -14.25 -18.18
C LEU A 3 8.51 -13.22 -19.31
N LEU A 4 8.49 -11.93 -18.96
CA LEU A 4 8.66 -10.82 -19.88
C LEU A 4 10.01 -10.14 -19.72
N GLU A 5 10.44 -9.91 -18.47
CA GLU A 5 11.69 -9.25 -18.13
C GLU A 5 12.33 -9.92 -16.92
N ASP A 6 13.67 -10.07 -16.95
CA ASP A 6 14.46 -10.62 -15.84
C ASP A 6 15.75 -9.82 -15.67
N PHE A 7 15.78 -8.95 -14.66
CA PHE A 7 16.91 -8.09 -14.33
C PHE A 7 17.42 -8.42 -12.91
N PRO A 8 18.66 -8.05 -12.55
CA PRO A 8 19.26 -8.40 -11.25
C PRO A 8 18.48 -8.03 -9.98
N HIS A 9 17.52 -7.10 -10.07
CA HIS A 9 16.71 -6.58 -8.95
C HIS A 9 15.22 -6.49 -9.27
N PHE A 10 14.80 -6.97 -10.45
CA PHE A 10 13.43 -6.80 -10.91
C PHE A 10 13.06 -7.89 -11.90
N SER A 11 11.86 -8.45 -11.77
CA SER A 11 11.28 -9.30 -12.80
C SER A 11 9.86 -8.87 -13.11
N LEU A 12 9.46 -9.12 -14.36
CA LEU A 12 8.12 -8.87 -14.85
C LEU A 12 7.57 -10.13 -15.50
N TRP A 13 6.39 -10.55 -15.06
CA TRP A 13 5.65 -11.66 -15.64
C TRP A 13 4.29 -11.21 -16.13
N HIS A 14 3.75 -11.92 -17.11
CA HIS A 14 2.38 -11.78 -17.58
C HIS A 14 1.59 -13.06 -17.31
N ASP A 15 0.39 -12.93 -16.76
CA ASP A 15 -0.60 -14.00 -16.76
C ASP A 15 -1.80 -13.62 -17.65
N PRO A 16 -1.94 -14.25 -18.83
CA PRO A 16 -3.04 -13.97 -19.74
C PRO A 16 -4.39 -14.51 -19.24
N SER A 17 -4.41 -15.42 -18.27
CA SER A 17 -5.68 -15.94 -17.73
C SER A 17 -6.42 -14.91 -16.88
N CYS A 18 -5.70 -13.89 -16.40
CA CYS A 18 -6.26 -12.82 -15.60
C CYS A 18 -5.95 -11.43 -16.15
N ASP A 19 -5.32 -11.28 -17.32
CA ASP A 19 -4.88 -9.99 -17.85
C ASP A 19 -4.00 -9.21 -16.84
N CYS A 20 -3.12 -9.93 -16.13
CA CYS A 20 -2.31 -9.36 -15.06
C CYS A 20 -0.83 -9.34 -15.39
N LEU A 21 -0.16 -8.25 -15.02
CA LEU A 21 1.29 -8.23 -14.85
C LEU A 21 1.68 -8.49 -13.39
N TYR A 22 2.85 -9.09 -13.19
CA TYR A 22 3.45 -9.33 -11.88
C TYR A 22 4.84 -8.73 -11.88
N ALA A 23 5.01 -7.63 -11.18
CA ALA A 23 6.26 -6.93 -11.00
C ALA A 23 6.82 -7.29 -9.61
N SER A 24 7.97 -7.96 -9.56
CA SER A 24 8.66 -8.27 -8.31
C SER A 24 9.93 -7.44 -8.20
N TRP A 25 10.15 -6.84 -7.03
CA TRP A 25 11.25 -5.93 -6.74
C TRP A 25 12.08 -6.48 -5.59
N TRP A 26 13.41 -6.46 -5.70
CA TRP A 26 14.30 -6.90 -4.62
C TRP A 26 15.64 -6.19 -4.62
N GLY A 27 16.19 -5.97 -3.43
CA GLY A 27 17.48 -5.29 -3.27
C GLY A 27 17.35 -3.78 -3.37
N GLU A 28 18.37 -3.13 -3.92
CA GLU A 28 18.47 -1.67 -3.96
C GLU A 28 18.19 -1.12 -5.35
N HIS A 29 17.34 -0.10 -5.43
CA HIS A 29 16.98 0.57 -6.67
C HIS A 29 17.39 2.05 -6.66
N THR A 30 17.88 2.55 -7.79
CA THR A 30 18.04 4.01 -7.98
C THR A 30 16.78 4.57 -8.62
N GLY A 31 16.50 5.86 -8.41
CA GLY A 31 15.30 6.46 -8.98
C GLY A 31 15.26 6.47 -10.50
N ILE A 32 16.42 6.43 -11.17
CA ILE A 32 16.51 6.27 -12.63
C ILE A 32 16.09 4.86 -13.04
N VAL A 33 16.64 3.85 -12.37
CA VAL A 33 16.34 2.43 -12.63
C VAL A 33 14.85 2.15 -12.40
N THR A 34 14.28 2.64 -11.31
CA THR A 34 12.84 2.49 -11.02
C THR A 34 11.94 3.12 -12.08
N ARG A 35 12.30 4.30 -12.61
CA ARG A 35 11.52 4.96 -13.68
C ARG A 35 11.57 4.14 -14.98
N VAL A 36 12.74 3.65 -15.36
CA VAL A 36 12.90 2.77 -16.52
C VAL A 36 12.06 1.51 -16.37
N GLN A 37 12.04 0.90 -15.18
CA GLN A 37 11.24 -0.28 -14.89
C GLN A 37 9.73 0.01 -14.96
N TYR A 38 9.27 1.17 -14.49
CA TYR A 38 7.88 1.58 -14.70
C TYR A 38 7.54 1.82 -16.18
N ASP A 39 8.45 2.40 -16.97
CA ASP A 39 8.24 2.55 -18.40
C ASP A 39 8.16 1.20 -19.12
N LEU A 40 8.91 0.19 -18.67
CA LEU A 40 8.78 -1.20 -19.14
C LEU A 40 7.43 -1.79 -18.76
N ILE A 41 6.98 -1.65 -17.51
CA ILE A 41 5.64 -2.10 -17.09
C ILE A 41 4.57 -1.46 -18.00
N ARG A 42 4.66 -0.15 -18.25
CA ARG A 42 3.75 0.56 -19.15
C ARG A 42 3.78 0.03 -20.57
N TRP A 43 4.96 -0.28 -21.11
CA TRP A 43 5.09 -0.87 -22.43
C TRP A 43 4.39 -2.23 -22.49
N HIS A 44 4.67 -3.11 -21.53
CA HIS A 44 4.06 -4.43 -21.46
C HIS A 44 2.55 -4.36 -21.25
N LEU A 45 2.04 -3.48 -20.38
CA LEU A 45 0.59 -3.26 -20.21
C LEU A 45 -0.12 -3.04 -21.54
N ARG A 46 0.45 -2.19 -22.41
CA ARG A 46 -0.13 -1.89 -23.73
C ARG A 46 -0.03 -3.07 -24.69
N VAL A 47 1.09 -3.79 -24.69
CA VAL A 47 1.34 -4.90 -25.62
C VAL A 47 0.51 -6.14 -25.25
N THR A 48 0.38 -6.43 -23.96
CA THR A 48 -0.38 -7.59 -23.47
C THR A 48 -1.85 -7.28 -23.25
N SER A 49 -2.26 -6.02 -23.33
CA SER A 49 -3.60 -5.55 -22.92
C SER A 49 -3.94 -5.89 -21.46
N SER A 50 -2.91 -6.05 -20.61
CA SER A 50 -3.12 -6.31 -19.20
C SER A 50 -3.74 -5.09 -18.52
N THR A 51 -4.73 -5.33 -17.65
CA THR A 51 -5.48 -4.30 -16.93
C THR A 51 -5.22 -4.32 -15.43
N LYS A 52 -4.44 -5.30 -14.96
CA LYS A 52 -4.16 -5.56 -13.55
C LYS A 52 -2.67 -5.68 -13.31
N LEU A 53 -2.22 -5.26 -12.12
CA LEU A 53 -0.82 -5.35 -11.72
C LEU A 53 -0.73 -5.87 -10.28
N LEU A 54 0.03 -6.94 -10.08
CA LEU A 54 0.58 -7.28 -8.78
C LEU A 54 1.95 -6.60 -8.68
N ASN A 55 2.10 -5.69 -7.72
CA ASN A 55 3.35 -4.98 -7.46
C ASN A 55 3.96 -5.50 -6.15
N ASP A 56 4.87 -6.46 -6.24
CA ASP A 56 5.49 -7.12 -5.11
C ASP A 56 6.79 -6.43 -4.69
N SER A 57 6.69 -5.54 -3.70
CA SER A 57 7.84 -4.82 -3.15
C SER A 57 8.41 -5.48 -1.89
N LEU A 58 8.01 -6.71 -1.53
CA LEU A 58 8.31 -7.33 -0.23
C LEU A 58 9.80 -7.30 0.12
N LEU A 59 10.66 -7.54 -0.87
CA LEU A 59 12.11 -7.68 -0.74
C LEU A 59 12.92 -6.42 -1.15
N ASP A 60 12.26 -5.29 -1.36
CA ASP A 60 12.92 -4.00 -1.60
C ASP A 60 13.63 -3.49 -0.34
N GLN A 61 14.85 -2.95 -0.50
CA GLN A 61 15.79 -2.70 0.61
C GLN A 61 16.20 -1.23 0.80
N ASN A 62 16.03 -0.36 -0.19
CA ASN A 62 16.47 1.05 -0.05
C ASN A 62 15.35 2.09 -0.21
N GLY A 63 14.14 1.62 -0.51
CA GLY A 63 12.95 2.46 -0.60
C GLY A 63 12.90 3.37 -1.81
N TRP A 64 11.80 4.12 -1.91
CA TRP A 64 11.38 4.75 -3.16
C TRP A 64 11.60 6.26 -3.14
N SER A 65 12.30 6.80 -2.14
CA SER A 65 12.39 8.24 -1.83
C SER A 65 12.67 9.14 -3.05
N GLN A 66 13.56 8.72 -3.94
CA GLN A 66 13.94 9.46 -5.17
C GLN A 66 12.80 9.52 -6.20
N VAL A 67 11.84 8.60 -6.13
CA VAL A 67 10.72 8.50 -7.05
C VAL A 67 9.37 8.70 -6.38
N THR A 68 9.26 8.70 -5.05
CA THR A 68 7.99 8.83 -4.29
C THR A 68 7.13 9.98 -4.82
N CYS A 69 7.73 11.16 -5.01
CA CYS A 69 7.01 12.34 -5.50
C CYS A 69 6.49 12.13 -6.94
N TRP A 70 7.33 11.56 -7.82
CA TRP A 70 6.94 11.28 -9.20
C TRP A 70 5.94 10.13 -9.30
N LEU A 71 6.07 9.07 -8.52
CA LEU A 71 5.17 7.93 -8.55
C LEU A 71 3.77 8.31 -8.05
N ALA A 72 3.73 9.08 -6.96
CA ALA A 72 2.51 9.64 -6.39
C ALA A 72 1.78 10.58 -7.35
N ASN A 73 2.53 11.46 -8.02
CA ASN A 73 1.95 12.48 -8.88
C ASN A 73 1.74 11.99 -10.31
N ASP A 74 2.63 11.21 -10.90
CA ASP A 74 2.59 10.95 -12.34
C ASP A 74 2.60 9.46 -12.66
N GLY A 75 3.46 8.67 -12.02
CA GLY A 75 3.69 7.26 -12.37
C GLY A 75 2.42 6.42 -12.36
N LEU A 76 1.65 6.45 -11.27
CA LEU A 76 0.40 5.69 -11.16
C LEU A 76 -0.68 6.17 -12.15
N ARG A 77 -0.77 7.49 -12.38
CA ARG A 77 -1.69 8.06 -13.37
C ARG A 77 -1.32 7.69 -14.80
N LEU A 78 -0.03 7.60 -15.10
CA LEU A 78 0.46 7.17 -16.41
C LEU A 78 0.14 5.69 -16.66
N LEU A 79 0.27 4.83 -15.65
CA LEU A 79 -0.17 3.44 -15.73
C LEU A 79 -1.69 3.35 -15.98
N ALA A 80 -2.48 4.14 -15.24
CA ALA A 80 -3.93 4.17 -15.41
C ALA A 80 -4.34 4.60 -16.81
N ARG A 81 -3.68 5.63 -17.36
CA ARG A 81 -3.88 6.09 -18.75
C ARG A 81 -3.54 5.03 -19.80
N ASP A 82 -2.60 4.14 -19.50
CA ASP A 82 -2.24 3.03 -20.37
C ASP A 82 -3.18 1.81 -20.22
N GLY A 83 -4.24 1.93 -19.42
CA GLY A 83 -5.29 0.91 -19.28
C GLY A 83 -5.25 0.13 -17.97
N LEU A 84 -4.29 0.41 -17.07
CA LEU A 84 -4.25 -0.23 -15.76
C LEU A 84 -5.44 0.22 -14.90
N GLN A 85 -6.19 -0.73 -14.36
CA GLN A 85 -7.38 -0.46 -13.56
C GLN A 85 -7.17 -0.77 -12.08
N ILE A 86 -6.35 -1.78 -11.78
CA ILE A 86 -6.22 -2.33 -10.43
C ILE A 86 -4.76 -2.69 -10.13
N ILE A 87 -4.32 -2.34 -8.93
CA ILE A 87 -3.03 -2.76 -8.36
C ILE A 87 -3.28 -3.52 -7.05
N ALA A 88 -2.70 -4.73 -6.96
CA ALA A 88 -2.45 -5.39 -5.68
C ALA A 88 -0.99 -5.11 -5.29
N TRP A 89 -0.77 -4.30 -4.25
CA TRP A 89 0.59 -3.89 -3.85
C TRP A 89 1.03 -4.64 -2.60
N VAL A 90 2.02 -5.53 -2.72
CA VAL A 90 2.65 -6.18 -1.57
C VAL A 90 3.64 -5.20 -0.95
N LEU A 91 3.41 -4.87 0.32
CA LEU A 91 4.17 -3.85 1.03
C LEU A 91 5.59 -4.35 1.34
N PRO A 92 6.60 -3.46 1.21
CA PRO A 92 7.98 -3.81 1.52
C PRO A 92 8.18 -4.04 3.02
N GLN A 93 9.11 -4.93 3.38
CA GLN A 93 9.53 -5.11 4.78
C GLN A 93 10.49 -4.00 5.25
N HIS A 94 11.26 -3.43 4.32
CA HIS A 94 12.16 -2.33 4.65
C HIS A 94 11.35 -1.08 5.03
N ALA A 95 11.58 -0.61 6.25
CA ALA A 95 10.95 0.56 6.86
C ALA A 95 10.93 1.83 5.99
N GLY A 96 12.07 2.19 5.40
CA GLY A 96 12.15 3.37 4.53
C GLY A 96 11.30 3.21 3.28
N ALA A 97 11.30 2.01 2.70
CA ALA A 97 10.49 1.67 1.55
C ALA A 97 9.00 1.70 1.90
N PHE A 98 8.63 1.17 3.06
CA PHE A 98 7.26 1.17 3.56
C PHE A 98 6.74 2.60 3.73
N PHE A 99 7.54 3.47 4.36
CA PHE A 99 7.19 4.87 4.54
C PHE A 99 6.98 5.60 3.20
N ASP A 100 7.86 5.35 2.22
CA ASP A 100 7.71 5.92 0.89
C ASP A 100 6.47 5.39 0.15
N THR A 101 6.19 4.08 0.22
CA THR A 101 4.96 3.48 -0.32
C THR A 101 3.72 4.11 0.30
N ALA A 102 3.69 4.29 1.62
CA ALA A 102 2.57 4.95 2.31
C ALA A 102 2.35 6.39 1.81
N ARG A 103 3.43 7.13 1.53
CA ARG A 103 3.33 8.49 0.94
C ARG A 103 2.79 8.49 -0.49
N VAL A 104 3.10 7.46 -1.28
CA VAL A 104 2.52 7.28 -2.61
C VAL A 104 1.02 7.01 -2.49
N LEU A 105 0.64 6.02 -1.67
CA LEU A 105 -0.74 5.59 -1.48
C LEU A 105 -1.64 6.74 -0.97
N ALA A 106 -1.14 7.58 -0.07
CA ALA A 106 -1.88 8.73 0.45
C ALA A 106 -2.26 9.78 -0.62
N GLN A 107 -1.57 9.77 -1.77
CA GLN A 107 -1.79 10.71 -2.88
C GLN A 107 -2.40 10.04 -4.11
N ALA A 108 -2.37 8.71 -4.17
CA ALA A 108 -2.90 7.94 -5.28
C ALA A 108 -4.42 8.12 -5.38
N LYS A 109 -4.90 8.42 -6.59
CA LYS A 109 -6.33 8.54 -6.92
C LYS A 109 -6.78 7.48 -7.92
N GLU A 110 -5.86 7.03 -8.74
CA GLU A 110 -6.04 6.03 -9.78
C GLU A 110 -4.66 5.38 -10.02
N PRO A 111 -4.61 4.07 -10.36
CA PRO A 111 -5.72 3.11 -10.43
C PRO A 111 -6.30 2.76 -9.04
N LEU A 112 -7.26 1.81 -8.96
CA LEU A 112 -7.68 1.22 -7.67
C LEU A 112 -6.50 0.46 -7.08
N ILE A 113 -6.15 0.71 -5.82
CA ILE A 113 -5.03 0.06 -5.15
C ILE A 113 -5.53 -0.58 -3.86
N ASP A 114 -5.18 -1.85 -3.66
CA ASP A 114 -5.27 -2.53 -2.37
C ASP A 114 -3.88 -3.03 -1.96
N THR A 115 -3.66 -3.18 -0.65
CA THR A 115 -2.33 -3.47 -0.09
C THR A 115 -2.30 -4.78 0.68
N PHE A 116 -1.19 -5.50 0.56
CA PHE A 116 -1.04 -6.84 1.11
C PHE A 116 0.30 -6.98 1.82
N THR A 117 0.37 -7.90 2.79
CA THR A 117 1.61 -8.24 3.50
C THR A 117 2.32 -9.46 2.90
N ASP A 118 1.65 -10.20 2.02
CA ASP A 118 2.19 -11.36 1.32
C ASP A 118 1.67 -11.43 -0.12
N ALA A 119 2.46 -12.05 -0.99
CA ALA A 119 2.18 -12.13 -2.42
C ALA A 119 1.02 -13.07 -2.77
N GLN A 120 0.75 -14.09 -1.94
CA GLN A 120 -0.32 -15.05 -2.22
C GLN A 120 -1.69 -14.39 -2.05
N ALA A 121 -1.91 -13.65 -0.96
CA ALA A 121 -3.14 -12.92 -0.72
C ALA A 121 -3.39 -11.86 -1.82
N ALA A 122 -2.34 -11.17 -2.26
CA ALA A 122 -2.40 -10.23 -3.37
C ALA A 122 -2.82 -10.92 -4.69
N TYR A 123 -2.21 -12.07 -4.98
CA TYR A 123 -2.51 -12.88 -6.16
C TYR A 123 -3.96 -13.35 -6.17
N ASP A 124 -4.44 -13.92 -5.06
CA ASP A 124 -5.80 -14.43 -4.93
C ASP A 124 -6.83 -13.31 -5.05
N TRP A 125 -6.54 -12.14 -4.46
CA TRP A 125 -7.39 -10.98 -4.59
C TRP A 125 -7.49 -10.50 -6.04
N LEU A 126 -6.38 -10.41 -6.76
CA LEU A 126 -6.33 -9.93 -8.16
C LEU A 126 -7.07 -10.87 -9.14
N HIS A 127 -7.08 -12.18 -8.87
CA HIS A 127 -7.77 -13.19 -9.68
C HIS A 127 -9.29 -13.19 -9.49
N ARG A 128 -9.80 -12.61 -8.40
CA ARG A 128 -11.24 -12.44 -8.20
C ARG A 128 -11.82 -11.26 -8.97
N TRP A 129 -10.99 -10.49 -9.68
CA TRP A 129 -11.41 -9.32 -10.46
C TRP A 129 -11.58 -9.63 -11.96
N PRO A 130 -12.64 -9.10 -12.63
CA PRO A 130 -13.73 -8.33 -12.03
C PRO A 130 -14.55 -9.23 -11.10
N LEU A 131 -14.98 -8.68 -9.96
CA LEU A 131 -15.92 -9.38 -9.09
C LEU A 131 -17.10 -9.80 -9.97
N GLY A 132 -17.27 -11.10 -10.21
CA GLY A 132 -18.35 -11.60 -11.06
C GLY A 132 -19.71 -11.05 -10.60
N PRO A 133 -20.76 -11.11 -11.43
CA PRO A 133 -22.09 -10.66 -11.03
C PRO A 133 -22.45 -11.34 -9.72
N SER A 134 -22.48 -10.55 -8.66
CA SER A 134 -22.70 -11.02 -7.30
C SER A 134 -24.06 -11.71 -7.25
N THR A 135 -24.09 -13.04 -7.22
CA THR A 135 -25.25 -13.80 -6.75
C THR A 135 -25.26 -13.78 -5.21
N ALA A 136 -25.03 -12.61 -4.61
CA ALA A 136 -25.14 -12.49 -3.17
C ALA A 136 -26.61 -12.64 -2.77
N PRO A 137 -26.93 -13.50 -1.80
CA PRO A 137 -28.23 -13.45 -1.16
C PRO A 137 -28.44 -12.03 -0.60
N THR A 138 -29.70 -11.56 -0.66
CA THR A 138 -30.18 -10.33 -0.02
C THR A 138 -29.44 -10.10 1.30
N PRO A 139 -28.86 -8.90 1.53
CA PRO A 139 -27.99 -8.68 2.68
C PRO A 139 -28.80 -8.89 3.96
N THR A 140 -28.63 -10.05 4.57
CA THR A 140 -28.96 -10.28 5.97
C THR A 140 -27.97 -9.42 6.75
N SER A 141 -28.40 -8.20 7.09
CA SER A 141 -27.82 -7.32 8.10
C SER A 141 -26.32 -7.52 8.33
N LEU A 142 -25.51 -7.21 7.31
CA LEU A 142 -24.11 -6.90 7.58
C LEU A 142 -24.14 -5.65 8.46
N LEU A 143 -23.80 -5.83 9.73
CA LEU A 143 -23.40 -4.73 10.60
C LEU A 143 -22.50 -3.82 9.79
N SER A 144 -22.92 -2.57 9.60
CA SER A 144 -22.17 -1.51 8.94
C SER A 144 -20.73 -1.54 9.46
N MET A 145 -19.80 -2.12 8.68
CA MET A 145 -18.39 -2.03 9.02
C MET A 145 -17.97 -0.59 8.77
N SER A 146 -17.77 0.12 9.88
CA SER A 146 -17.35 1.52 9.93
C SER A 146 -16.09 1.73 9.10
N ALA A 147 -16.08 2.74 8.22
CA ALA A 147 -14.87 3.17 7.55
C ALA A 147 -13.91 3.78 8.59
N ALA A 148 -12.74 3.18 8.79
CA ALA A 148 -11.69 3.74 9.64
C ALA A 148 -10.74 4.59 8.80
N LYS A 149 -10.46 5.82 9.24
CA LYS A 149 -9.53 6.73 8.56
C LYS A 149 -8.25 6.85 9.38
N PHE A 150 -7.11 6.57 8.76
CA PHE A 150 -5.81 6.88 9.32
C PHE A 150 -5.52 8.37 9.09
N LEU A 151 -5.29 9.11 10.16
CA LEU A 151 -4.86 10.51 10.11
C LEU A 151 -3.45 10.61 10.67
N LEU A 152 -2.56 11.24 9.91
CA LEU A 152 -1.28 11.68 10.45
C LEU A 152 -1.55 12.68 11.59
N LEU A 153 -0.93 12.50 12.77
CA LEU A 153 -1.00 13.54 13.80
C LEU A 153 -0.25 14.79 13.34
N ALA A 154 -0.69 15.97 13.78
CA ALA A 154 0.06 17.17 13.51
C ALA A 154 1.42 17.13 14.25
N PRO A 155 2.52 17.65 13.68
CA PRO A 155 3.88 17.49 14.25
C PRO A 155 4.03 17.93 15.72
N ASN A 156 3.31 18.96 16.13
CA ASN A 156 3.27 19.43 17.52
C ASN A 156 2.56 18.44 18.46
N GLU A 157 1.47 17.81 18.01
CA GLU A 157 0.75 16.77 18.78
C GLU A 157 1.59 15.51 18.94
N GLN A 158 2.38 15.17 17.92
CA GLN A 158 3.34 14.06 17.98
C GLN A 158 4.36 14.27 19.10
N LEU A 159 4.90 15.49 19.22
CA LEU A 159 5.90 15.83 20.24
C LEU A 159 5.33 15.78 21.66
N GLU A 160 4.11 16.29 21.87
CA GLU A 160 3.45 16.24 23.18
C GLU A 160 3.09 14.81 23.59
N THR A 161 2.67 14.00 22.62
CA THR A 161 2.38 12.57 22.81
C THR A 161 3.63 11.83 23.30
N VAL A 162 4.80 12.08 22.71
CA VAL A 162 6.09 11.52 23.17
C VAL A 162 6.43 11.95 24.60
N LYS A 163 6.29 13.24 24.92
CA LYS A 163 6.58 13.78 26.26
C LYS A 163 5.69 13.17 27.33
N GLN A 164 4.39 13.04 27.09
CA GLN A 164 3.44 12.44 28.02
C GLN A 164 3.74 10.97 28.30
N MET A 165 4.34 10.27 27.35
CA MET A 165 4.75 8.87 27.51
C MET A 165 6.08 8.69 28.24
N GLY A 166 6.75 9.78 28.64
CA GLY A 166 7.99 9.73 29.43
C GLY A 166 9.17 9.07 28.69
N ARG A 167 9.10 8.92 27.35
CA ARG A 167 10.19 8.39 26.54
C ARG A 167 10.94 9.53 25.85
N PRO A 168 12.29 9.48 25.78
CA PRO A 168 13.02 10.33 24.85
C PRO A 168 12.59 10.00 23.41
N LEU A 169 12.59 11.00 22.51
CA LEU A 169 12.49 10.76 21.07
C LEU A 169 13.64 9.80 20.69
N ALA A 170 13.36 8.52 20.55
CA ALA A 170 14.39 7.55 20.22
C ALA A 170 14.99 7.92 18.86
N PRO A 171 16.33 7.93 18.72
CA PRO A 171 16.98 8.16 17.43
C PRO A 171 16.81 6.93 16.56
N ARG A 172 15.62 6.78 15.97
CA ARG A 172 15.18 5.78 15.00
C ARG A 172 15.28 4.32 15.49
N TRP A 173 14.24 3.55 15.17
CA TRP A 173 14.20 2.08 15.18
C TRP A 173 13.88 1.39 16.51
N GLU A 174 12.60 1.36 16.88
CA GLU A 174 12.00 0.20 17.56
C GLU A 174 10.58 -0.02 17.00
N PRO A 175 10.21 -1.24 16.57
CA PRO A 175 8.87 -1.57 16.11
C PRO A 175 7.98 -1.93 17.31
N ASP A 176 7.68 -0.96 18.16
CA ASP A 176 6.66 -1.14 19.21
C ASP A 176 5.29 -0.72 18.66
N TYR A 177 4.32 -1.64 18.71
CA TYR A 177 2.91 -1.33 18.53
C TYR A 177 2.34 -0.94 19.89
N TYR A 178 1.77 0.25 20.01
CA TYR A 178 1.08 0.66 21.23
C TYR A 178 -0.43 0.63 21.00
N VAL A 179 -1.13 -0.13 21.85
CA VAL A 179 -2.60 -0.17 21.91
C VAL A 179 -3.03 0.63 23.13
N LYS A 180 -3.76 1.72 22.92
CA LYS A 180 -4.47 2.39 24.01
C LYS A 180 -5.97 2.19 23.84
N PRO A 181 -6.65 1.56 24.80
CA PRO A 181 -8.11 1.48 24.80
C PRO A 181 -8.67 2.87 25.08
N TYR A 182 -9.59 3.32 24.22
CA TYR A 182 -10.41 4.50 24.48
C TYR A 182 -11.85 4.08 24.65
N HIS A 183 -12.46 4.53 25.76
CA HIS A 183 -13.89 4.40 25.99
C HIS A 183 -14.58 5.62 25.37
N LEU A 184 -15.35 5.40 24.30
CA LEU A 184 -16.18 6.42 23.66
C LEU A 184 -17.64 6.13 24.00
N LEU A 185 -18.10 6.71 25.11
CA LEU A 185 -19.38 6.41 25.78
C LEU A 185 -19.44 4.95 26.25
N ASP A 186 -20.31 4.64 27.21
CA ASP A 186 -20.31 3.38 28.02
C ASP A 186 -20.45 2.05 27.23
N THR A 187 -20.38 2.07 25.89
CA THR A 187 -20.66 0.91 25.03
C THR A 187 -19.68 0.69 23.87
N LEU A 188 -18.68 1.55 23.63
CA LEU A 188 -17.72 1.34 22.53
C LEU A 188 -16.27 1.36 23.02
N LEU A 189 -15.62 0.20 22.95
CA LEU A 189 -14.18 0.04 23.10
C LEU A 189 -13.51 0.22 21.74
N VAL A 190 -12.69 1.26 21.58
CA VAL A 190 -11.87 1.45 20.39
C VAL A 190 -10.42 1.18 20.76
N GLU A 191 -9.82 0.18 20.11
CA GLU A 191 -8.37 -0.05 20.16
C GLU A 191 -7.71 0.85 19.13
N VAL A 192 -6.95 1.85 19.61
CA VAL A 192 -6.16 2.72 18.72
C VAL A 192 -4.74 2.16 18.68
N TYR A 193 -4.34 1.73 17.49
CA TYR A 193 -2.99 1.28 17.18
C TYR A 193 -2.14 2.50 16.83
N TYR A 194 -1.11 2.78 17.62
CA TYR A 194 -0.07 3.72 17.26
C TYR A 194 1.09 2.91 16.68
N GLN A 195 1.33 3.06 15.38
CA GLN A 195 2.55 2.53 14.78
C GLN A 195 3.65 3.56 14.99
N LEU A 196 4.57 3.28 15.92
CA LEU A 196 5.76 4.10 16.10
C LEU A 196 6.75 3.73 14.99
N HIS A 197 6.69 4.43 13.86
CA HIS A 197 7.66 4.25 12.79
C HIS A 197 8.34 5.58 12.48
N SER A 198 9.66 5.63 12.67
CA SER A 198 10.50 6.79 12.34
C SER A 198 10.20 8.09 13.11
N GLY A 199 9.54 8.01 14.27
CA GLY A 199 9.18 9.17 15.09
C GLY A 199 7.90 9.90 14.66
N VAL A 200 7.15 9.34 13.72
CA VAL A 200 5.88 9.90 13.23
C VAL A 200 4.72 9.09 13.81
N PHE A 201 3.79 9.77 14.48
CA PHE A 201 2.60 9.15 15.03
C PHE A 201 1.42 9.27 14.06
N GLN A 202 0.78 8.15 13.77
CA GLN A 202 -0.50 8.11 13.07
C GLN A 202 -1.62 7.84 14.08
N ARG A 203 -2.70 8.61 14.00
CA ARG A 203 -3.92 8.41 14.78
C ARG A 203 -4.97 7.75 13.90
N LEU A 204 -5.43 6.57 14.31
CA LEU A 204 -6.63 5.98 13.76
C LEU A 204 -7.86 6.73 14.31
N GLN A 205 -8.66 7.32 13.44
CA GLN A 205 -10.01 7.79 13.80
C GLN A 205 -11.03 6.85 13.18
N ALA A 206 -11.74 6.11 14.03
CA ALA A 206 -12.95 5.41 13.65
C ALA A 206 -14.16 6.33 13.93
N GLN A 207 -15.01 6.54 12.92
CA GLN A 207 -16.27 7.25 13.09
C GLN A 207 -17.41 6.24 13.11
N LEU A 208 -18.18 6.23 14.20
CA LEU A 208 -19.43 5.48 14.25
C LEU A 208 -20.48 6.25 13.45
N ILE A 209 -20.97 5.68 12.35
CA ILE A 209 -22.11 6.22 11.62
C ILE A 209 -23.36 5.59 12.24
N ARG A 210 -24.24 6.43 12.80
CA ARG A 210 -25.56 6.02 13.31
C ARG A 210 -26.62 6.15 12.24
#